data_AF-A0A945NIN0-F1
#
_entry.id   AF-A0A945NIN0-F1
#
_cell.length_a   1.000
_cell.length_b   1.000
_cell.length_c   1.000
_cell.angle_alpha   90.00
_cell.angle_beta   90.00
_cell.angle_gamma   90.00
#
_symmetry.space_group_name_H-M   'P 1'
#
loop_
_entity.id
_entity.type
_entity.pdbx_description
1 polymer ?
#
loop_
_entity_poly.entity_id
_entity_poly.type
_entity_poly.pdbx_seq_one_letter_code
_entity_poly.pdbx_strand_id
1 'polypeptide(L)' 'MRYSVRYECANKNWVVTDSANAEQVMGVHPSKTSAYRQAYAEQERWRKFDPVAKHLARIRKVMPQTLVVG' A
#
# COMPACT_ATOMS: atom_id res chain seq x y z
N MET A 1 -3.64 4.23 6.34
CA MET A 1 -3.62 3.22 5.25
C MET A 1 -3.99 3.94 3.96
N ARG A 2 -3.32 3.63 2.84
CA ARG A 2 -3.53 4.34 1.56
C ARG A 2 -4.71 3.77 0.77
N TYR A 3 -4.89 2.45 0.83
CA TYR A 3 -6.02 1.77 0.21
C TYR A 3 -7.16 1.59 1.21
N SER A 4 -8.38 1.88 0.76
CA SER A 4 -9.60 1.70 1.55
C SER A 4 -10.55 0.74 0.85
N VAL A 5 -11.29 -0.04 1.64
CA VAL A 5 -12.29 -0.99 1.15
C VAL A 5 -13.66 -0.50 1.61
N ARG A 6 -14.55 -0.25 0.66
CA ARG A 6 -15.92 0.25 0.91
C ARG A 6 -16.94 -0.74 0.35
N TYR A 7 -18.05 -0.92 1.05
CA TYR A 7 -19.17 -1.72 0.54
C TYR A 7 -20.16 -0.78 -0.16
N GLU A 8 -20.49 -1.08 -1.41
CA GLU A 8 -21.47 -0.36 -2.19
C GLU A 8 -22.79 -1.13 -2.20
N CYS A 9 -23.79 -0.63 -1.46
CA CYS A 9 -25.08 -1.30 -1.32
C CYS A 9 -25.88 -1.37 -2.63
N ALA A 10 -25.69 -0.41 -3.54
CA ALA A 10 -26.42 -0.35 -4.81
C ALA A 10 -26.15 -1.58 -5.69
N ASN A 11 -24.88 -1.95 -5.84
CA ASN A 11 -24.45 -3.09 -6.66
C ASN A 11 -24.09 -4.33 -5.82
N LYS A 12 -24.22 -4.25 -4.50
CA LYS A 12 -23.84 -5.29 -3.52
C LYS A 12 -22.37 -5.74 -3.64
N ASN A 13 -21.49 -4.80 -3.98
CA ASN A 13 -20.07 -5.08 -4.25
C ASN A 13 -19.14 -4.39 -3.25
N TRP A 14 -17.91 -4.88 -3.19
CA TRP A 14 -16.81 -4.31 -2.42
C TRP A 14 -15.86 -3.56 -3.34
N VAL A 15 -15.71 -2.27 -3.12
CA VAL A 15 -14.89 -1.37 -3.93
C VAL A 15 -13.61 -1.05 -3.16
N VAL A 16 -12.47 -1.22 -3.83
CA VAL A 16 -11.16 -0.78 -3.32
C VAL A 16 -10.85 0.58 -3.91
N THR A 17 -10.53 1.58 -3.09
CA THR A 17 -10.17 2.93 -3.55
C THR A 17 -8.79 3.35 -3.04
N ASP A 18 -8.07 4.15 -3.82
CA ASP A 18 -6.82 4.80 -3.40
C ASP A 18 -7.13 6.19 -2.80
N SER A 19 -6.99 6.32 -1.48
CA SER A 19 -7.21 7.57 -0.77
C SER A 19 -6.18 8.65 -1.12
N ALA A 20 -5.01 8.28 -1.64
CA ALA A 20 -3.99 9.24 -2.06
C ALA A 20 -4.22 9.78 -3.48
N ASN A 21 -5.09 9.15 -4.26
CA ASN A 21 -5.38 9.58 -5.64
C ASN A 21 -6.87 9.90 -5.82
N ALA A 22 -7.38 10.85 -5.04
CA ALA A 22 -8.75 11.34 -5.12
C ALA A 22 -9.83 10.23 -5.08
N GLU A 23 -9.61 9.21 -4.24
CA GLU A 23 -10.49 8.04 -4.11
C GLU A 23 -10.65 7.22 -5.40
N GLN A 24 -9.64 7.21 -6.28
CA GLN A 24 -9.66 6.42 -7.51
C GLN A 24 -10.02 4.94 -7.21
N VAL A 25 -10.98 4.42 -7.97
CA VAL A 25 -11.40 3.02 -7.89
C VAL A 25 -10.31 2.12 -8.46
N MET A 26 -9.76 1.26 -7.62
CA MET A 26 -8.71 0.28 -7.95
C MET A 26 -9.28 -1.08 -8.37
N GLY A 27 -10.50 -1.39 -7.92
CA GLY A 27 -11.16 -2.65 -8.24
C GLY A 27 -12.51 -2.81 -7.55
N VAL A 28 -13.38 -3.60 -8.18
CA VAL A 28 -14.70 -3.95 -7.68
C VAL A 28 -14.78 -5.46 -7.53
N HIS A 29 -15.26 -5.91 -6.38
CA HIS A 29 -15.24 -7.31 -5.98
C HIS A 29 -16.59 -7.78 -5.46
N PRO A 30 -16.98 -9.03 -5.76
CA PRO A 30 -18.20 -9.61 -5.18
C PRO A 30 -18.02 -9.99 -3.71
N SER A 31 -16.78 -10.18 -3.22
CA SER A 31 -16.50 -10.64 -1.87
C SER A 31 -15.60 -9.68 -1.10
N LYS A 32 -15.82 -9.59 0.22
CA LYS A 32 -14.98 -8.80 1.13
C LYS A 32 -13.53 -9.29 1.09
N THR A 33 -13.32 -10.60 1.15
CA THR A 33 -11.99 -11.22 1.20
C THR A 33 -11.15 -10.88 -0.03
N SER A 34 -11.73 -10.92 -1.24
CA SER A 34 -10.99 -10.57 -2.45
C SER A 34 -10.63 -9.08 -2.51
N ALA A 35 -11.52 -8.19 -2.05
CA ALA A 35 -11.25 -6.75 -1.96
C ALA A 35 -10.09 -6.45 -0.98
N TYR A 36 -10.11 -7.04 0.21
CA TYR A 36 -9.01 -6.88 1.18
C TYR A 36 -7.70 -7.47 0.67
N ARG A 37 -7.74 -8.60 -0.05
CA ARG A 37 -6.54 -9.19 -0.66
C ARG A 37 -5.92 -8.25 -1.68
N GLN A 38 -6.72 -7.60 -2.54
CA GLN A 38 -6.21 -6.61 -3.48
C GLN A 38 -5.65 -5.38 -2.74
N ALA A 39 -6.39 -4.83 -1.78
CA ALA A 39 -5.95 -3.66 -1.01
C ALA A 39 -4.60 -3.92 -0.30
N TYR A 40 -4.43 -5.12 0.27
CA TYR A 40 -3.18 -5.53 0.90
C TYR A 40 -2.04 -5.68 -0.11
N ALA A 41 -2.30 -6.34 -1.25
CA ALA A 41 -1.30 -6.50 -2.30
C ALA A 41 -0.80 -5.15 -2.84
N GLU A 42 -1.71 -4.19 -3.04
CA GLU A 42 -1.34 -2.87 -3.53
C GLU A 42 -0.59 -2.05 -2.46
N GLN A 43 -0.99 -2.17 -1.19
CA GLN A 43 -0.27 -1.57 -0.06
C GLN A 43 1.17 -2.09 0.02
N GLU A 44 1.37 -3.40 -0.14
CA GLU A 44 2.69 -4.04 -0.13
C GLU A 44 3.53 -3.65 -1.36
N ARG A 45 2.89 -3.53 -2.53
CA ARG A 45 3.54 -3.06 -3.75
C ARG A 45 4.06 -1.64 -3.59
N TRP A 46 3.25 -0.75 -3.02
CA TRP A 46 3.68 0.63 -2.74
C TRP A 46 4.79 0.71 -1.70
N ARG A 47 4.71 -0.07 -0.62
CA ARG A 47 5.79 -0.14 0.38
C ARG A 47 7.12 -0.55 -0.22
N LYS A 48 7.12 -1.48 -1.17
CA LYS A 48 8.34 -1.88 -1.90
C LYS A 48 8.83 -0.82 -2.88
N PHE A 49 7.93 0.00 -3.40
CA PHE A 49 8.27 1.05 -4.36
C PHE A 49 8.69 2.36 -3.69
N ASP A 50 8.39 2.57 -2.42
CA ASP A 50 8.68 3.79 -1.67
C ASP A 50 10.13 4.29 -1.92
N PRO A 51 10.30 5.42 -2.64
CA PRO A 51 11.61 5.99 -2.94
C PRO A 51 12.40 6.33 -1.68
N VAL A 52 11.72 6.69 -0.60
CA VAL A 52 12.33 7.03 0.70
C VAL A 52 12.85 5.76 1.37
N ALA A 53 12.10 4.65 1.32
CA ALA A 53 12.57 3.36 1.82
C ALA A 53 13.78 2.84 1.03
N LYS A 54 13.77 3.00 -0.31
CA LYS A 54 14.93 2.67 -1.16
C LYS A 54 16.13 3.58 -0.89
N HIS A 55 15.91 4.86 -0.65
CA HIS A 55 16.98 5.81 -0.32
C HIS A 55 17.59 5.51 1.05
N LEU A 56 16.77 5.23 2.06
CA LEU A 56 17.21 4.79 3.39
C LEU A 56 17.96 3.45 3.34
N ALA A 57 17.47 2.48 2.57
CA ALA A 57 18.17 1.20 2.37
C ALA A 57 19.53 1.40 1.69
N ARG A 58 19.62 2.34 0.73
CA ARG A 58 20.88 2.71 0.08
C ARG A 58 21.83 3.38 1.07
N ILE A 59 21.37 4.36 1.83
CA ILE A 59 22.17 5.04 2.87
C ILE A 59 22.70 4.04 3.89
N ARG A 60 21.87 3.11 4.39
CA ARG A 60 22.29 2.06 5.33
C ARG A 60 23.34 1.10 4.75
N LYS A 61 23.35 0.90 3.43
CA LYS A 61 24.33 0.04 2.75
C LYS A 61 25.67 0.75 2.49
N VAL A 62 25.66 2.08 2.45
CA VAL A 62 26.84 2.92 2.19
C VAL A 62 27.45 3.47 3.49
N MET A 63 26.67 3.54 4.58
CA MET A 63 27.23 3.87 5.89
C MET A 63 28.16 2.75 6.38
N PRO A 64 29.45 3.04 6.65
CA PRO A 64 30.31 2.09 7.33
C PRO A 64 29.78 1.87 8.76
N GLN A 65 29.75 0.60 9.19
CA GLN A 65 29.29 0.18 10.53
C GLN A 65 30.12 0.74 11.70
N THR A 66 31.12 1.58 11.41
CA THR A 66 32.08 2.12 12.36
C THR A 66 31.64 3.43 13.03
N LEU A 67 30.46 3.96 12.71
CA LEU A 67 29.90 5.18 13.34
C LEU A 67 28.79 4.91 14.37
N VAL A 68 28.60 3.66 14.80
CA VAL A 68 27.85 3.37 16.02
C VAL A 68 28.83 3.49 17.18
N VAL A 69 29.01 4.70 17.70
CA VAL A 69 29.61 4.90 19.02
C VAL A 69 28.58 4.39 20.03
N GLY A 70 28.89 3.25 20.64
CA GLY A 70 28.18 2.76 21.83
C GLY A 70 28.52 3.57 23.07
#